data_AF-A0A5S3PIJ7-F1
#
_entry.id   AF-A0A5S3PIJ7-F1
#
_cell.length_a   1.000
_cell.length_b   1.000
_cell.length_c   1.000
_cell.angle_alpha   90.00
_cell.angle_beta   90.00
_cell.angle_gamma   90.00
#
_symmetry.space_group_name_H-M   'P 1'
#
loop_
_entity.id
_entity.type
_entity.pdbx_description
1 polymer ?
#
loop_
_entity_poly.entity_id
_entity_poly.type
_entity_poly.pdbx_seq_one_letter_code
_entity_poly.pdbx_strand_id
1 'polypeptide(L)'
;MTKHEPNLTVDQPADPDLERRVEAAILEHMAQHDGAMPTINALNVTIKTSNSRLCPAVRAVKTRLMAVQTKLASMPDIPEALTLAHEQVLKEMWAKAREYQNEEIVDLKRSQTARDAMYREEVGEMQDVIVLVEAAEKNALVRAEQAEITLEATRKALEDTRAALMAAEARLAEQDKILALFAVKVAQEPSGDEPKTPTRKTKKSGPTTAKPDEPETFDLPGVNLPADADAGDPS
;
A
#
# COMPACT_ATOMS: atom_id res chain seq x y z
N MET A 1 13.85 97.85 13.05
CA MET A 1 13.95 96.70 13.97
C MET A 1 12.52 96.42 14.42
N THR A 2 11.81 95.34 14.09
CA THR A 2 12.16 94.02 13.59
C THR A 2 10.89 93.41 12.96
N LYS A 3 11.00 93.02 11.69
CA LYS A 3 10.50 91.80 11.03
C LYS A 3 9.23 91.15 11.63
N HIS A 4 8.18 91.03 10.82
CA HIS A 4 7.62 89.74 10.37
C HIS A 4 6.46 89.95 9.38
N GLU A 5 6.79 89.87 8.10
CA GLU A 5 5.99 89.10 7.14
C GLU A 5 6.90 87.93 6.72
N PRO A 6 6.39 86.73 6.34
CA PRO A 6 5.34 86.68 5.32
C PRO A 6 4.40 85.45 5.33
N ASN A 7 3.41 85.49 4.44
CA ASN A 7 2.82 84.35 3.74
C ASN A 7 2.05 83.29 4.56
N LEU A 8 0.73 83.50 4.74
CA LEU A 8 -0.23 82.39 4.63
C LEU A 8 -0.47 82.12 3.13
N THR A 9 0.48 81.46 2.46
CA THR A 9 0.20 80.74 1.21
C THR A 9 -0.83 79.65 1.52
N VAL A 10 -2.03 79.75 0.94
CA VAL A 10 -2.47 79.02 -0.27
C VAL A 10 -2.34 77.51 -0.11
N ASP A 11 -3.50 76.83 -0.15
CA ASP A 11 -3.68 75.43 -0.55
C ASP A 11 -2.46 74.52 -0.34
N GLN A 12 -2.13 74.21 0.91
CA GLN A 12 -1.42 72.96 1.14
C GLN A 12 -2.38 71.83 0.75
N PRO A 13 -2.01 70.92 -0.17
CA PRO A 13 -2.83 69.75 -0.43
C PRO A 13 -3.01 69.05 0.91
N ALA A 14 -4.28 68.92 1.32
CA ALA A 14 -4.63 68.27 2.56
C ALA A 14 -3.99 66.88 2.58
N ASP A 15 -3.38 66.52 3.70
CA ASP A 15 -2.74 65.22 3.88
C ASP A 15 -3.77 64.10 3.56
N PRO A 16 -3.57 63.29 2.51
CA PRO A 16 -4.56 62.31 2.06
C PRO A 16 -4.83 61.25 3.12
N ASP A 17 -3.86 60.97 3.99
CA ASP A 17 -4.03 60.02 5.09
C ASP A 17 -4.78 60.65 6.26
N LEU A 18 -4.73 61.97 6.43
CA LEU A 18 -5.62 62.69 7.36
C LEU A 18 -7.06 62.67 6.83
N GLU A 19 -7.28 62.91 5.54
CA GLU A 19 -8.62 62.86 4.94
C GLU A 19 -9.26 61.47 5.06
N ARG A 20 -8.51 60.39 4.85
CA ARG A 20 -9.00 59.01 5.04
C ARG A 20 -9.40 58.73 6.49
N ARG A 21 -8.61 59.19 7.46
CA ARG A 21 -8.92 59.06 8.90
C ARG A 21 -10.15 59.87 9.29
N VAL A 22 -10.28 61.08 8.73
CA VAL A 22 -11.46 61.93 8.90
C VAL A 22 -12.70 61.29 8.28
N GLU A 23 -12.59 60.72 7.08
CA GLU A 23 -13.68 60.02 6.42
C GLU A 23 -14.15 58.79 7.20
N ALA A 24 -13.22 57.94 7.64
CA ALA A 24 -13.54 56.78 8.48
C ALA A 24 -14.26 57.21 9.77
N ALA A 25 -13.76 58.23 10.46
CA ALA A 25 -14.38 58.74 11.69
C ALA A 25 -15.76 59.37 11.44
N ILE A 26 -15.96 60.06 10.31
CA ILE A 26 -17.26 60.61 9.92
C ILE A 26 -18.26 59.48 9.64
N LEU A 27 -17.87 58.49 8.83
CA LEU A 27 -18.74 57.37 8.47
C LEU A 27 -19.09 56.50 9.68
N GLU A 28 -18.12 56.24 10.56
CA GLU A 28 -18.35 55.50 11.80
C GLU A 28 -19.32 56.24 12.74
N HIS A 29 -19.12 57.54 12.92
CA HIS A 29 -20.04 58.35 13.73
C HIS A 29 -21.45 58.40 13.12
N MET A 30 -21.55 58.53 11.79
CA MET A 30 -22.85 58.50 11.11
C MET A 30 -23.55 57.15 11.27
N ALA A 31 -22.82 56.03 11.24
CA ALA A 31 -23.38 54.70 11.48
C ALA A 31 -23.88 54.52 12.93
N GLN A 32 -23.22 55.13 13.91
CA GLN A 32 -23.58 55.07 15.32
C GLN A 32 -24.72 56.03 15.72
N HIS A 33 -24.98 57.06 14.90
CA HIS A 33 -25.90 58.15 15.22
C HIS A 33 -26.92 58.45 14.10
N ASP A 34 -27.47 57.41 13.47
CA ASP A 34 -28.56 57.50 12.48
C ASP A 34 -28.32 58.53 11.36
N GLY A 35 -27.07 58.61 10.88
CA GLY A 35 -26.68 59.51 9.80
C GLY A 35 -26.39 60.95 10.24
N ALA A 36 -26.39 61.26 11.53
CA ALA A 36 -26.02 62.58 12.03
C ALA A 36 -24.53 62.88 11.79
N MET A 37 -24.24 64.03 11.17
CA MET A 37 -22.87 64.49 10.93
C MET A 37 -22.19 64.87 12.26
N PRO A 38 -20.95 64.39 12.51
CA PRO A 38 -20.22 64.72 13.71
C PRO A 38 -19.82 66.20 13.77
N THR A 39 -19.70 66.72 14.99
CA THR A 39 -19.10 68.04 15.23
C THR A 39 -17.58 67.99 15.11
N ILE A 40 -16.94 69.13 14.82
CA ILE A 40 -15.47 69.21 14.72
C ILE A 40 -14.80 68.79 16.03
N ASN A 41 -15.41 69.09 17.17
CA ASN A 41 -14.89 68.68 18.49
C ASN A 41 -14.97 67.16 18.67
N ALA A 42 -16.04 66.51 18.24
CA ALA A 42 -16.17 65.05 18.29
C ALA A 42 -15.12 64.35 17.41
N LEU A 43 -14.86 64.88 16.21
CA LEU A 43 -13.81 64.38 15.33
C LEU A 43 -12.39 64.64 15.88
N ASN A 44 -12.19 65.74 16.61
CA ASN A 44 -10.89 66.01 17.19
C ASN A 44 -10.57 65.06 18.36
N VAL A 45 -11.57 64.64 19.13
CA VAL A 45 -11.38 63.65 20.21
C VAL A 45 -10.87 62.31 19.65
N THR A 46 -11.35 61.89 18.49
CA THR A 46 -10.96 60.62 17.84
C THR A 46 -9.66 60.72 17.06
N ILE A 47 -9.48 61.79 16.28
CA ILE A 47 -8.34 61.94 15.34
C ILE A 47 -7.12 62.57 16.03
N LYS A 48 -7.33 63.31 17.13
CA LYS A 48 -6.30 63.93 17.98
C LYS A 48 -5.30 64.79 17.19
N THR A 49 -5.80 65.74 16.41
CA THR A 49 -4.98 66.63 15.56
C THR A 49 -5.28 68.10 15.83
N SER A 50 -4.42 69.01 15.34
CA SER A 50 -4.68 70.45 15.51
C SER A 50 -5.90 70.88 14.70
N ASN A 51 -6.78 71.71 15.29
CA ASN A 51 -7.96 72.24 14.60
C ASN A 51 -7.63 72.96 13.29
N SER A 52 -6.44 73.58 13.19
CA SER A 52 -5.94 74.23 11.97
C SER A 52 -5.75 73.25 10.79
N ARG A 53 -5.40 71.99 11.05
CA ARG A 53 -5.24 70.93 10.05
C ARG A 53 -6.53 70.13 9.83
N LEU A 54 -7.32 69.96 10.90
CA LEU A 54 -8.57 69.21 10.85
C LEU A 54 -9.67 69.95 10.06
N CYS A 55 -9.83 71.27 10.25
CA CYS A 55 -10.93 72.03 9.65
C CYS A 55 -10.95 72.05 8.10
N PRO A 56 -9.81 72.15 7.39
CA PRO A 56 -9.79 72.01 5.93
C PRO A 56 -10.13 70.58 5.47
N ALA A 57 -9.55 69.55 6.09
CA ALA A 57 -9.78 68.15 5.75
C ALA A 57 -11.24 67.71 5.97
N VAL A 58 -11.84 68.11 7.10
CA VAL A 58 -13.26 67.84 7.38
C VAL A 58 -14.18 68.49 6.34
N ARG A 59 -13.87 69.70 5.89
CA ARG A 59 -14.66 70.37 4.84
C ARG A 59 -14.56 69.63 3.51
N ALA A 60 -13.35 69.25 3.08
CA ALA A 60 -13.14 68.51 1.84
C ALA A 60 -13.87 67.15 1.84
N VAL A 61 -13.70 66.37 2.90
CA VAL A 61 -14.36 65.06 3.06
C VAL A 61 -15.88 65.20 3.16
N LYS A 62 -16.40 66.16 3.92
CA LYS A 62 -17.85 66.41 4.02
C LYS A 62 -18.45 66.76 2.67
N THR A 63 -17.82 67.64 1.90
CA THR A 63 -18.28 67.99 0.56
C THR A 63 -18.29 66.78 -0.37
N ARG A 64 -17.25 65.93 -0.31
CA ARG A 64 -17.17 64.69 -1.10
C ARG A 64 -18.27 63.70 -0.70
N LEU A 65 -18.44 63.43 0.59
CA LEU A 65 -19.45 62.50 1.10
C LEU A 65 -20.87 62.96 0.75
N MET A 66 -21.17 64.25 0.90
CA MET A 66 -22.46 64.80 0.51
C MET A 66 -22.70 64.68 -0.99
N ALA A 67 -21.69 64.95 -1.83
CA ALA A 67 -21.81 64.76 -3.27
C ALA A 67 -22.05 63.29 -3.66
N VAL A 68 -21.40 62.34 -2.97
CA VAL A 68 -21.64 60.90 -3.17
C VAL A 68 -23.04 60.51 -2.70
N GLN A 69 -23.50 61.02 -1.55
CA GLN A 69 -24.85 60.78 -1.03
C GLN A 69 -25.93 61.34 -1.97
N THR A 70 -25.74 62.55 -2.50
CA THR A 70 -26.65 63.11 -3.52
C THR A 70 -26.66 62.26 -4.78
N LYS A 71 -25.50 61.79 -5.24
CA LYS A 71 -25.41 60.88 -6.39
C LYS A 71 -26.13 59.57 -6.13
N LEU A 72 -25.89 58.93 -4.99
CA LEU A 72 -26.57 57.70 -4.56
C LEU A 72 -28.09 57.89 -4.45
N ALA A 73 -28.54 59.01 -3.85
CA ALA A 73 -29.95 59.34 -3.75
C ALA A 73 -30.60 59.65 -5.12
N SER A 74 -29.80 60.03 -6.12
CA SER A 74 -30.24 60.24 -7.49
C SER A 74 -30.07 59.01 -8.40
N MET A 75 -29.52 57.90 -7.88
CA MET A 75 -29.42 56.68 -8.68
C MET A 75 -30.82 56.10 -8.88
N PRO A 76 -31.20 55.75 -10.11
CA PRO A 76 -32.45 55.05 -10.35
C PRO A 76 -32.40 53.67 -9.68
N ASP A 77 -33.55 53.22 -9.19
CA ASP A 77 -33.70 51.86 -8.67
C ASP A 77 -33.25 50.84 -9.74
N ILE A 78 -32.61 49.76 -9.29
CA ILE A 78 -32.16 48.70 -10.20
C ILE A 78 -33.39 48.18 -10.95
N PRO A 79 -33.38 48.12 -12.29
CA PRO A 79 -34.53 47.64 -13.05
C PRO A 79 -34.93 46.24 -12.61
N GLU A 80 -36.21 46.03 -12.29
CA GLU A 80 -36.74 44.73 -11.84
C GLU A 80 -36.47 43.60 -12.85
N ALA A 81 -36.40 43.93 -14.15
CA ALA A 81 -36.03 42.96 -15.17
C ALA A 81 -34.59 42.44 -14.98
N LEU A 82 -33.67 43.28 -14.52
CA LEU A 82 -32.28 42.89 -14.27
C LEU A 82 -32.16 42.07 -12.98
N THR A 83 -32.93 42.41 -11.93
CA THR A 83 -32.94 41.62 -10.69
C THR A 83 -33.51 40.23 -10.94
N LEU A 84 -34.63 40.13 -11.67
CA LEU A 84 -35.24 38.86 -12.05
C LEU A 84 -34.31 38.01 -12.93
N ALA A 85 -33.65 38.60 -13.92
CA ALA A 85 -32.69 37.89 -14.76
C ALA A 85 -31.52 37.34 -13.94
N HIS A 86 -30.98 38.13 -13.01
CA HIS A 86 -29.91 37.70 -12.13
C HIS A 86 -30.34 36.55 -11.20
N GLU A 87 -31.53 36.63 -10.61
CA GLU A 87 -32.08 35.55 -9.79
C GLU A 87 -32.32 34.26 -10.57
N GLN A 88 -32.79 34.35 -11.82
CA GLN A 88 -32.97 33.20 -12.70
C GLN A 88 -31.62 32.55 -13.02
N VAL A 89 -30.60 33.34 -13.37
CA VAL A 89 -29.24 32.83 -13.62
C VAL A 89 -28.68 32.14 -12.39
N LEU A 90 -28.84 32.71 -11.19
CA LEU A 90 -28.39 32.08 -9.95
C LEU A 90 -29.10 30.74 -9.67
N LYS A 91 -30.41 30.66 -9.94
CA LYS A 91 -31.17 29.41 -9.79
C LYS A 91 -30.70 28.34 -10.77
N GLU A 92 -30.48 28.69 -12.03
CA GLU A 92 -29.96 27.78 -13.04
C GLU A 92 -28.54 27.29 -12.72
N MET A 93 -27.67 28.20 -12.29
CA MET A 93 -26.32 27.85 -11.85
C MET A 93 -26.36 26.88 -10.67
N TRP A 94 -27.23 27.13 -9.70
CA TRP A 94 -27.39 26.25 -8.54
C TRP A 94 -27.96 24.89 -8.92
N ALA A 95 -28.95 24.83 -9.81
CA ALA A 95 -29.51 23.57 -10.31
C ALA A 95 -28.45 22.74 -11.02
N LYS A 96 -27.70 23.34 -11.95
CA LYS A 96 -26.60 22.68 -12.67
C LYS A 96 -25.50 22.21 -11.72
N ALA A 97 -25.07 23.06 -10.79
CA ALA A 97 -24.05 22.69 -9.81
C ALA A 97 -24.50 21.48 -8.98
N ARG A 98 -25.78 21.42 -8.59
CA ARG A 98 -26.36 20.30 -7.86
C ARG A 98 -26.43 19.02 -8.71
N GLU A 99 -26.79 19.14 -9.99
CA GLU A 99 -26.78 18.00 -10.93
C GLU A 99 -25.38 17.40 -11.06
N TYR A 100 -24.36 18.22 -11.31
CA TYR A 100 -22.97 17.76 -11.39
C TYR A 100 -22.49 17.09 -10.11
N GLN A 101 -22.75 17.70 -8.95
CA GLN A 101 -22.36 17.12 -7.66
C GLN A 101 -23.08 15.79 -7.38
N ASN A 102 -24.37 15.70 -7.72
CA ASN A 102 -25.11 14.46 -7.54
C ASN A 102 -24.59 13.35 -8.46
N GLU A 103 -24.28 13.68 -9.71
CA GLU A 103 -23.75 12.72 -10.68
C GLU A 103 -22.38 12.21 -10.24
N GLU A 104 -21.48 13.10 -9.79
CA GLU A 104 -20.18 12.73 -9.22
C GLU A 104 -20.34 11.80 -8.00
N ILE A 105 -21.27 12.10 -7.10
CA ILE A 105 -21.56 11.24 -5.95
C ILE A 105 -22.06 9.85 -6.40
N VAL A 106 -22.92 9.79 -7.42
CA VAL A 106 -23.44 8.52 -7.94
C VAL A 106 -22.31 7.71 -8.57
N ASP A 107 -21.44 8.33 -9.36
CA ASP A 107 -20.32 7.66 -10.00
C ASP A 107 -19.26 7.20 -9.00
N LEU A 108 -18.97 8.02 -7.99
CA LEU A 108 -18.11 7.63 -6.87
C LEU A 108 -18.69 6.40 -6.16
N LYS A 109 -19.99 6.39 -5.85
CA LYS A 109 -20.66 5.23 -5.24
C LYS A 109 -20.58 3.99 -6.12
N ARG A 110 -20.85 4.11 -7.43
CA ARG A 110 -20.72 3.01 -8.38
C ARG A 110 -19.29 2.46 -8.41
N SER A 111 -18.30 3.34 -8.52
CA SER A 111 -16.89 2.94 -8.52
C SER A 111 -16.46 2.27 -7.20
N GLN A 112 -17.01 2.73 -6.07
CA GLN A 112 -16.76 2.12 -4.76
C GLN A 112 -17.40 0.74 -4.70
N THR A 113 -18.67 0.61 -5.10
CA THR A 113 -19.34 -0.71 -5.10
C THR A 113 -18.67 -1.72 -6.02
N ALA A 114 -18.10 -1.28 -7.14
CA ALA A 114 -17.33 -2.14 -8.04
C ALA A 114 -16.02 -2.60 -7.38
N ARG A 115 -15.28 -1.67 -6.75
CA ARG A 115 -14.07 -1.99 -5.98
C ARG A 115 -14.37 -2.95 -4.82
N ASP A 116 -15.44 -2.72 -4.08
CA ASP A 116 -15.85 -3.59 -2.97
C ASP A 116 -16.31 -4.98 -3.45
N ALA A 117 -16.80 -5.10 -4.69
CA ALA A 117 -17.10 -6.40 -5.29
C ALA A 117 -15.80 -7.13 -5.66
N MET A 118 -14.85 -6.45 -6.30
CA MET A 118 -13.54 -7.02 -6.64
C MET A 118 -12.79 -7.47 -5.38
N TYR A 119 -12.73 -6.65 -4.33
CA TYR A 119 -12.07 -7.03 -3.08
C TYR A 119 -12.72 -8.24 -2.41
N ARG A 120 -14.04 -8.40 -2.51
CA ARG A 120 -14.72 -9.59 -1.98
C ARG A 120 -14.36 -10.84 -2.77
N GLU A 121 -14.21 -10.73 -4.08
CA GLU A 121 -13.76 -11.81 -4.95
C GLU A 121 -12.31 -12.20 -4.64
N GLU A 122 -11.38 -11.23 -4.62
CA GLU A 122 -9.97 -11.45 -4.28
C GLU A 122 -9.79 -12.08 -2.88
N VAL A 123 -10.56 -11.62 -1.89
CA VAL A 123 -10.53 -12.21 -0.54
C VAL A 123 -11.08 -13.65 -0.55
N GLY A 124 -12.10 -13.93 -1.35
CA GLY A 124 -12.60 -15.29 -1.55
C GLY A 124 -11.55 -16.22 -2.15
N GLU A 125 -10.89 -15.78 -3.23
CA GLU A 125 -9.82 -16.54 -3.87
C GLU A 125 -8.64 -16.80 -2.92
N MET A 126 -8.23 -15.79 -2.14
CA MET A 126 -7.18 -15.97 -1.14
C MET A 126 -7.60 -16.96 -0.04
N GLN A 127 -8.86 -16.94 0.41
CA GLN A 127 -9.37 -17.90 1.38
C GLN A 127 -9.35 -19.32 0.82
N ASP A 128 -9.71 -19.51 -0.45
CA ASP A 128 -9.67 -20.83 -1.10
C ASP A 128 -8.22 -21.35 -1.19
N VAL A 129 -7.25 -20.48 -1.53
CA VAL A 129 -5.83 -20.84 -1.53
C VAL A 129 -5.35 -21.23 -0.14
N ILE A 130 -5.73 -20.47 0.90
CA ILE A 130 -5.37 -20.79 2.29
C ILE A 130 -5.89 -22.18 2.66
N VAL A 131 -7.16 -22.48 2.37
CA VAL A 131 -7.76 -23.79 2.65
C VAL A 131 -7.01 -24.91 1.93
N LEU A 132 -6.62 -24.71 0.68
CA LEU A 132 -5.85 -25.67 -0.09
C LEU A 132 -4.45 -25.90 0.51
N VAL A 133 -3.75 -24.84 0.91
CA VAL A 133 -2.43 -24.92 1.53
C VAL A 133 -2.50 -25.63 2.89
N GLU A 134 -3.47 -25.28 3.73
CA GLU A 134 -3.68 -25.94 5.02
C GLU A 134 -4.01 -27.44 4.85
N ALA A 135 -4.79 -27.80 3.84
CA ALA A 135 -5.07 -29.19 3.53
C ALA A 135 -3.81 -29.92 3.05
N ALA A 136 -2.99 -29.28 2.21
CA ALA A 136 -1.72 -29.83 1.75
C ALA A 136 -0.73 -30.04 2.90
N GLU A 137 -0.65 -29.08 3.83
CA GLU A 137 0.18 -29.17 5.04
C GLU A 137 -0.26 -30.35 5.93
N LYS A 138 -1.56 -30.47 6.22
CA LYS A 138 -2.11 -31.60 6.98
C LYS A 138 -1.77 -32.94 6.32
N ASN A 139 -1.92 -33.03 5.01
CA ASN A 139 -1.55 -34.24 4.26
C ASN A 139 -0.04 -34.52 4.25
N ALA A 140 0.80 -33.48 4.28
CA ALA A 140 2.24 -33.62 4.40
C ALA A 140 2.63 -34.13 5.79
N LEU A 141 2.00 -33.62 6.86
CA LEU A 141 2.22 -34.08 8.22
C LEU A 141 1.85 -35.57 8.38
N VAL A 142 0.66 -35.98 7.90
CA VAL A 142 0.25 -37.39 7.95
C VAL A 142 1.24 -38.28 7.18
N ARG A 143 1.73 -37.85 6.02
CA ARG A 143 2.76 -38.58 5.26
C ARG A 143 4.08 -38.67 6.01
N ALA A 144 4.48 -37.59 6.69
CA ALA A 144 5.70 -37.57 7.50
C ALA A 144 5.60 -38.54 8.69
N GLU A 145 4.48 -38.52 9.42
CA GLU A 145 4.21 -39.46 10.52
C GLU A 145 4.23 -40.93 10.04
N GLN A 146 3.59 -41.22 8.90
CA GLN A 146 3.65 -42.56 8.29
C GLN A 146 5.08 -42.95 7.92
N ALA A 147 5.84 -42.03 7.33
CA ALA A 147 7.25 -42.27 6.99
C ALA A 147 8.08 -42.56 8.25
N GLU A 148 7.89 -41.82 9.34
CA GLU A 148 8.55 -42.07 10.62
C GLU A 148 8.26 -43.47 11.17
N ILE A 149 7.00 -43.90 11.16
CA ILE A 149 6.61 -45.25 11.60
C ILE A 149 7.32 -46.32 10.75
N THR A 150 7.35 -46.16 9.42
CA THR A 150 8.04 -47.12 8.54
C THR A 150 9.56 -47.11 8.77
N LEU A 151 10.14 -45.95 9.07
CA LEU A 151 11.57 -45.81 9.34
C LEU A 151 11.94 -46.51 10.66
N GLU A 152 11.13 -46.36 11.70
CA GLU A 152 11.31 -47.10 12.95
C GLU A 152 11.18 -48.61 12.76
N ALA A 153 10.19 -49.07 11.98
CA ALA A 153 10.00 -50.48 11.69
C ALA A 153 11.19 -51.07 10.91
N THR A 154 11.69 -50.36 9.89
CA THR A 154 12.85 -50.79 9.10
C THR A 154 14.14 -50.79 9.91
N ARG A 155 14.32 -49.82 10.84
CA ARG A 155 15.44 -49.82 11.79
C ARG A 155 15.43 -51.06 12.67
N LYS A 156 14.29 -51.43 13.26
CA LYS A 156 14.16 -52.65 14.08
C LYS A 156 14.47 -53.91 13.26
N ALA A 157 13.93 -54.02 12.04
CA ALA A 157 14.25 -55.15 11.16
C ALA A 157 15.74 -55.23 10.79
N LEU A 158 16.42 -54.08 10.61
CA LEU A 158 17.87 -54.04 10.39
C LEU A 158 18.65 -54.49 11.63
N GLU A 159 18.22 -54.13 12.83
CA GLU A 159 18.82 -54.61 14.08
C GLU A 159 18.66 -56.13 14.23
N ASP A 160 17.47 -56.67 13.98
CA ASP A 160 17.19 -58.10 14.05
C ASP A 160 18.01 -58.90 13.02
N THR A 161 18.06 -58.43 11.78
CA THR A 161 18.85 -59.08 10.71
C THR A 161 20.34 -59.02 10.99
N ARG A 162 20.86 -57.92 11.55
CA ARG A 162 22.25 -57.82 12.01
C ARG A 162 22.53 -58.81 13.13
N ALA A 163 21.64 -58.94 14.11
CA ALA A 163 21.79 -59.92 15.18
C ALA A 163 21.78 -61.36 14.63
N ALA A 164 20.91 -61.66 13.66
CA ALA A 164 20.86 -62.95 13.00
C ALA A 164 22.14 -63.25 12.19
N LEU A 165 22.68 -62.25 11.47
CA LEU A 165 23.96 -62.38 10.75
C LEU A 165 25.11 -62.64 11.72
N MET A 166 25.23 -61.87 12.81
CA MET A 166 26.24 -62.10 13.84
C MET A 166 26.14 -63.50 14.44
N ALA A 167 24.92 -64.00 14.69
CA ALA A 167 24.71 -65.37 15.17
C ALA A 167 25.11 -66.43 14.12
N ALA A 168 24.84 -66.19 12.84
CA ALA A 168 25.24 -67.07 11.75
C ALA A 168 26.77 -67.08 11.57
N GLU A 169 27.42 -65.92 11.64
CA GLU A 169 28.88 -65.78 11.63
C GLU A 169 29.53 -66.50 12.81
N ALA A 170 28.95 -66.40 14.02
CA ALA A 170 29.42 -67.13 15.19
C ALA A 170 29.33 -68.65 14.99
N ARG A 171 28.22 -69.15 14.46
CA ARG A 171 28.06 -70.58 14.11
C ARG A 171 29.05 -71.04 13.05
N LEU A 172 29.33 -70.20 12.05
CA LEU A 172 30.32 -70.50 11.01
C LEU A 172 31.72 -70.56 11.62
N ALA A 173 32.08 -69.60 12.49
CA ALA A 173 33.34 -69.63 13.21
C ALA A 173 33.48 -70.84 14.15
N GLU A 174 32.39 -71.31 14.76
CA GLU A 174 32.37 -72.58 15.51
C GLU A 174 32.62 -73.78 14.60
N GLN A 175 31.96 -73.84 13.44
CA GLN A 175 32.18 -74.89 12.44
C GLN A 175 33.62 -74.89 11.91
N ASP A 176 34.19 -73.72 11.63
CA ASP A 176 35.59 -73.59 11.19
C ASP A 176 36.57 -74.10 12.27
N LYS A 177 36.31 -73.79 13.55
CA LYS A 177 37.10 -74.35 14.67
C LYS A 177 36.99 -75.88 14.73
N ILE A 178 35.78 -76.42 14.55
CA ILE A 178 35.55 -77.87 14.52
C ILE A 178 36.32 -78.50 13.34
N LEU A 179 36.21 -77.93 12.14
CA LEU A 179 36.95 -78.40 10.96
C LEU A 179 38.46 -78.32 11.15
N ALA A 180 38.97 -77.25 11.78
CA ALA A 180 40.38 -77.14 12.12
C ALA A 180 40.85 -78.24 13.08
N LEU A 181 40.04 -78.60 14.09
CA LEU A 181 40.35 -79.73 14.98
C LEU A 181 40.40 -81.07 14.24
N PHE A 182 39.54 -81.27 13.24
CA PHE A 182 39.60 -82.47 12.39
C PHE A 182 40.79 -82.46 11.43
N ALA A 183 41.15 -81.31 10.85
CA ALA A 183 42.34 -81.17 10.01
C ALA A 183 43.64 -81.47 10.80
N VAL A 184 43.71 -81.05 12.07
CA VAL A 184 44.83 -81.38 12.97
C VAL A 184 44.83 -82.87 13.33
N LYS A 185 43.67 -83.50 13.55
CA LYS A 185 43.59 -84.96 13.80
C LYS A 185 43.96 -85.81 12.59
N VAL A 186 43.59 -85.40 11.37
CA VAL A 186 44.04 -86.06 10.13
C VAL A 186 45.55 -85.89 9.94
N ALA A 187 46.15 -84.79 10.41
CA ALA A 187 47.60 -84.62 10.44
C ALA A 187 48.31 -85.40 11.57
N GLN A 188 47.56 -85.97 12.54
CA GLN A 188 48.09 -86.69 13.71
C GLN A 188 47.86 -88.21 13.69
N GLU A 189 47.14 -88.74 12.70
CA GLU A 189 47.28 -90.16 12.33
C GLU A 189 48.46 -90.31 11.37
N PRO A 190 49.34 -91.32 11.55
CA PRO A 190 50.45 -91.54 10.63
C PRO A 190 49.88 -92.02 9.30
N SER A 191 49.71 -91.09 8.36
CA SER A 191 49.62 -91.43 6.94
C SER A 191 50.99 -91.96 6.52
N GLY A 192 51.17 -93.26 6.67
CA GLY A 192 52.06 -94.01 5.79
C GLY A 192 51.46 -93.98 4.39
N ASP A 193 52.34 -93.71 3.42
CA ASP A 193 52.17 -93.78 1.97
C ASP A 193 51.32 -92.70 1.28
N GLU A 194 52.06 -91.74 0.70
CA GLU A 194 51.70 -91.20 -0.61
C GLU A 194 51.48 -92.35 -1.61
N PRO A 195 50.46 -92.25 -2.48
CA PRO A 195 50.81 -91.71 -3.80
C PRO A 195 49.72 -90.84 -4.46
N LYS A 196 50.24 -89.83 -5.17
CA LYS A 196 49.76 -89.30 -6.46
C LYS A 196 48.36 -88.66 -6.50
N THR A 197 48.42 -87.35 -6.72
CA THR A 197 47.52 -86.55 -7.55
C THR A 197 46.70 -87.33 -8.59
N PRO A 198 45.40 -87.04 -8.68
CA PRO A 198 44.79 -86.76 -9.96
C PRO A 198 44.22 -85.34 -9.97
N THR A 199 44.76 -84.54 -10.88
CA THR A 199 44.21 -83.27 -11.36
C THR A 199 42.80 -83.48 -11.91
N ARG A 200 41.78 -83.27 -11.07
CA ARG A 200 40.40 -83.12 -11.54
C ARG A 200 40.17 -81.66 -11.92
N LYS A 201 40.18 -81.39 -13.22
CA LYS A 201 39.73 -80.12 -13.81
C LYS A 201 38.30 -79.82 -13.33
N THR A 202 38.14 -78.86 -12.42
CA THR A 202 36.86 -78.21 -12.19
C THR A 202 36.63 -77.22 -13.33
N LYS A 203 35.57 -77.47 -14.11
CA LYS A 203 35.05 -76.53 -15.09
C LYS A 203 34.78 -75.20 -14.38
N LYS A 204 35.51 -74.18 -14.82
CA LYS A 204 35.26 -72.77 -14.57
C LYS A 204 33.93 -72.42 -15.25
N SER A 205 32.81 -72.53 -14.54
CA SER A 205 31.58 -71.82 -14.91
C SER A 205 31.78 -70.36 -14.52
N GLY A 206 32.37 -69.61 -15.46
CA GLY A 206 32.31 -68.16 -15.47
C GLY A 206 30.88 -67.66 -15.78
N PRO A 207 30.67 -66.36 -15.62
CA PRO A 207 29.46 -65.78 -15.04
C PRO A 207 28.36 -65.56 -16.08
N THR A 208 27.12 -65.81 -15.68
CA THR A 208 25.94 -65.20 -16.30
C THR A 208 26.03 -63.69 -16.13
N THR A 209 26.18 -62.99 -17.26
CA THR A 209 25.89 -61.56 -17.39
C THR A 209 24.40 -61.37 -17.10
N ALA A 210 24.08 -61.00 -15.87
CA ALA A 210 22.82 -60.32 -15.57
C ALA A 210 22.95 -58.89 -16.09
N LYS A 211 21.97 -58.50 -16.92
CA LYS A 211 21.75 -57.11 -17.33
C LYS A 211 21.69 -56.22 -16.08
N PRO A 212 22.30 -55.02 -16.08
CA PRO A 212 21.80 -53.97 -15.21
C PRO A 212 20.45 -53.53 -15.79
N ASP A 213 19.37 -53.86 -15.11
CA ASP A 213 18.11 -53.15 -15.33
C ASP A 213 18.34 -51.70 -14.92
N GLU A 214 18.03 -50.82 -15.87
CA GLU A 214 18.04 -49.37 -15.75
C GLU A 214 17.17 -48.93 -14.56
N PRO A 215 17.50 -47.83 -13.87
CA PRO A 215 16.54 -47.23 -12.95
C PRO A 215 15.32 -46.78 -13.77
N GLU A 216 14.15 -47.33 -13.47
CA GLU A 216 12.87 -46.78 -13.89
C GLU A 216 12.82 -45.32 -13.45
N THR A 217 13.09 -44.42 -14.39
CA THR A 217 12.65 -43.03 -14.33
C THR A 217 11.13 -43.07 -14.32
N PHE A 218 10.56 -42.95 -13.12
CA PHE A 218 9.15 -42.66 -12.94
C PHE A 218 8.81 -41.43 -13.77
N ASP A 219 8.02 -41.63 -14.82
CA ASP A 219 7.38 -40.57 -15.59
C ASP A 219 6.61 -39.66 -14.62
N LEU A 220 7.07 -38.42 -14.50
CA LEU A 220 6.25 -37.34 -13.95
C LEU A 220 5.13 -37.07 -14.96
N PRO A 221 3.86 -36.96 -14.53
CA PRO A 221 2.78 -36.62 -15.45
C PRO A 221 3.08 -35.25 -16.08
N GLY A 222 3.17 -35.24 -17.41
CA GLY A 222 3.42 -34.06 -18.22
C GLY A 222 2.44 -32.95 -17.88
N VAL A 223 3.01 -31.83 -17.44
CA VAL A 223 2.31 -30.54 -17.42
C VAL A 223 2.06 -30.17 -18.88
N ASN A 224 0.83 -30.38 -19.34
CA ASN A 224 0.32 -29.76 -20.57
C ASN A 224 0.26 -28.25 -20.35
N LEU A 225 1.31 -27.53 -20.76
CA LEU A 225 1.23 -26.11 -21.05
C LEU A 225 0.73 -25.95 -22.50
N PRO A 226 -0.40 -25.26 -22.76
CA PRO A 226 -0.76 -24.88 -24.10
C PRO A 226 0.23 -23.81 -24.60
N ALA A 227 0.93 -24.14 -25.68
CA ALA A 227 1.71 -23.21 -26.47
C ALA A 227 0.76 -22.51 -27.46
N ASP A 228 0.28 -21.33 -27.11
CA ASP A 228 -0.22 -20.34 -28.07
C ASP A 228 0.50 -19.02 -27.79
N ALA A 229 1.63 -18.84 -28.44
CA ALA A 229 2.26 -17.54 -28.66
C ALA A 229 2.27 -17.33 -30.18
N ASP A 230 1.12 -16.94 -30.72
CA ASP A 230 1.05 -16.39 -32.06
C ASP A 230 1.41 -14.90 -31.99
N ALA A 231 2.42 -14.56 -32.79
CA ALA A 231 2.98 -13.24 -32.93
C ALA A 231 2.07 -12.41 -33.83
N GLY A 232 1.28 -11.52 -33.24
CA GLY A 232 0.50 -10.50 -33.94
C GLY A 232 1.16 -9.13 -33.87
N ASP A 233 1.74 -8.74 -35.00
CA ASP A 233 2.38 -7.45 -35.33
C ASP A 233 1.48 -6.22 -35.07
N PRO A 234 2.00 -5.09 -34.55
CA PRO A 234 1.23 -3.85 -34.42
C PRO A 234 1.16 -3.06 -35.74
N SER A 235 -0.05 -2.70 -36.17
CA SER A 235 -0.31 -1.63 -37.14
C SER A 235 -1.60 -0.90 -36.77
#